data_AF-A0A2K1QV16-F1
#
_entry.id   AF-A0A2K1QV16-F1
#
_cell.length_a   1.000
_cell.length_b   1.000
_cell.length_c   1.000
_cell.angle_alpha   90.00
_cell.angle_beta   90.00
_cell.angle_gamma   90.00
#
_symmetry.space_group_name_H-M   'P 1'
#
loop_
_entity.id
_entity.type
_entity.pdbx_description
1 polymer ?
#
loop_
_entity_poly.entity_id
_entity_poly.type
_entity_poly.pdbx_seq_one_letter_code
_entity_poly.pdbx_strand_id
1 'polypeptide(L)'
;MKLRCDGSNPCSSCQKRGTPCQRPDKTQSPAPSPAPGPANATATQPKSEGSPTPTSDRHADMGSIKFILNGGQDGFMEDWHFPGRLQSTKNSPAINAQPFKQMHAVAPLPYQPDTMNMYPPEFFDPNMGHVPDLASYRNTFSTFFDGPFDTFHQQWQDSISGVSNNESIWAFNSTASPDSCDYAAYTEPQTPNIAALVEALQLTLANLGLDLHRQQELNADLHFLLSPRRVRRFVQMYRKMWHPNCPIIHIATFDIETAPLPLLAAVVFMGAMYSVDTRELSAAKSLLDLTEVFVFSTDLFSPHTEIRRAIMSHNATSLQLMDWLEFQNFQAAYLNVVVQSWAGNRTARDRSMEARFSEVVRVARSTSLHKVRHQPEDRIHQHLWIQKECRVRTMNIIHSLDCAFLFFHNYPCRLSLAEMECDLPCDELLFSNANPFAEPSFKFDRGLTLRQGFEALFEDDTHDANGKQGHARGDAFTVLDMFLLIHILYAFISAHLVLRTPFGPTNPPARTRTSTLPHRSPSLTQAPTSHPTSQTSQPSPSEPTNDPVIARALQALHRWREIWIATCNSTSSDAWTRAGFFKSSYKFWLVAQLVATKHNEVQGGWLLEPKCEEKLRRLQTLAG
;
A
#
# COMPACT_ATOMS: atom_id res chain seq x y z
N MET A 1 -30.32 18.55 -37.76
CA MET A 1 -30.04 19.78 -36.98
C MET A 1 -30.74 19.66 -35.62
N LYS A 2 -30.01 19.44 -34.51
CA LYS A 2 -30.65 19.30 -33.18
C LYS A 2 -31.18 20.68 -32.73
N LEU A 3 -32.43 20.74 -32.25
CA LEU A 3 -33.04 21.96 -31.72
C LEU A 3 -32.49 22.28 -30.33
N ARG A 4 -32.09 23.53 -30.08
CA ARG A 4 -31.80 24.02 -28.72
C ARG A 4 -33.09 24.55 -28.09
N CYS A 5 -33.34 24.10 -26.86
CA CYS A 5 -34.38 24.63 -25.97
C CYS A 5 -33.69 25.43 -24.86
N ASP A 6 -34.21 26.61 -24.56
CA ASP A 6 -33.71 27.56 -23.56
C ASP A 6 -34.39 27.42 -22.19
N GLY A 7 -35.26 26.42 -22.01
CA GLY A 7 -35.83 26.04 -20.71
C GLY A 7 -37.00 26.88 -20.22
N SER A 8 -37.24 28.05 -20.82
CA SER A 8 -38.47 28.85 -20.68
C SER A 8 -39.70 28.11 -21.20
N ASN A 9 -40.91 28.54 -20.79
CA ASN A 9 -42.17 27.99 -21.24
C ASN A 9 -43.15 29.12 -21.66
N PRO A 10 -43.61 29.17 -22.92
CA PRO A 10 -43.08 28.43 -24.07
C PRO A 10 -41.62 28.81 -24.33
N CYS A 11 -40.81 27.85 -24.78
CA CYS A 11 -39.40 28.12 -25.08
C CYS A 11 -39.27 29.02 -26.33
N SER A 12 -38.21 29.83 -26.44
CA SER A 12 -38.10 30.82 -27.51
C SER A 12 -38.01 30.19 -28.91
N SER A 13 -37.53 28.94 -29.00
CA SER A 13 -37.56 28.12 -30.22
C SER A 13 -38.98 27.72 -30.66
N CYS A 14 -39.89 27.43 -29.71
CA CYS A 14 -41.31 27.17 -29.99
C CYS A 14 -42.05 28.47 -30.31
N GLN A 15 -41.84 29.52 -29.50
CA GLN A 15 -42.49 30.82 -29.68
C GLN A 15 -42.19 31.44 -31.05
N LYS A 16 -40.93 31.36 -31.53
CA LYS A 16 -40.54 31.80 -32.89
C LYS A 16 -41.08 30.94 -34.03
N ARG A 17 -41.68 29.78 -33.75
CA ARG A 17 -42.23 28.84 -34.74
C ARG A 17 -43.76 28.73 -34.69
N GLY A 18 -44.42 29.42 -33.75
CA GLY A 18 -45.87 29.34 -33.56
C GLY A 18 -46.38 27.96 -33.12
N THR A 19 -45.51 27.08 -32.63
CA THR A 19 -45.87 25.71 -32.22
C THR A 19 -46.07 25.61 -30.70
N PRO A 20 -47.07 24.83 -30.23
CA PRO A 20 -47.34 24.67 -28.81
C PRO A 20 -46.15 24.00 -28.09
N CYS A 21 -45.73 24.57 -26.97
CA CYS A 21 -44.66 24.01 -26.14
C CYS A 21 -45.25 23.02 -25.14
N GLN A 22 -44.82 21.76 -25.18
CA GLN A 22 -45.43 20.66 -24.40
C GLN A 22 -44.86 20.52 -22.97
N ARG A 23 -44.37 21.62 -22.37
CA ARG A 23 -43.81 21.59 -21.00
C ARG A 23 -44.87 22.03 -19.98
N PRO A 24 -45.12 21.26 -18.90
CA PRO A 24 -46.00 21.71 -17.82
C PRO A 24 -45.27 22.69 -16.87
N ASP A 25 -45.97 23.72 -16.42
CA ASP A 25 -45.42 24.71 -15.49
C ASP A 25 -45.28 24.19 -14.06
N LYS A 26 -44.23 24.63 -13.36
CA LYS A 26 -43.89 24.23 -11.98
C LYS A 26 -44.25 25.26 -10.92
N THR A 27 -45.17 26.18 -11.21
CA THR A 27 -45.49 27.34 -10.34
C THR A 27 -46.98 27.43 -9.99
N GLN A 28 -47.44 26.52 -9.13
CA GLN A 28 -48.68 26.66 -8.35
C GLN A 28 -48.63 25.78 -7.11
N SER A 29 -49.07 26.30 -5.96
CA SER A 29 -49.15 25.59 -4.68
C SER A 29 -50.53 25.81 -4.05
N PRO A 30 -51.29 24.76 -3.68
CA PRO A 30 -52.59 24.93 -3.03
C PRO A 30 -52.49 25.37 -1.56
N ALA A 31 -53.52 26.08 -1.09
CA ALA A 31 -53.71 26.54 0.28
C ALA A 31 -54.49 25.51 1.16
N PRO A 32 -54.50 25.63 2.50
CA PRO A 32 -55.04 24.59 3.38
C PRO A 32 -56.59 24.58 3.50
N SER A 33 -57.12 23.44 3.95
CA SER A 33 -58.55 23.09 3.99
C SER A 33 -59.31 23.57 5.24
N PRO A 34 -60.65 23.74 5.16
CA PRO A 34 -61.57 23.64 6.29
C PRO A 34 -62.15 22.21 6.47
N ALA A 35 -62.81 21.95 7.60
CA ALA A 35 -63.26 20.64 8.09
C ALA A 35 -64.66 20.21 7.58
N PRO A 36 -65.07 18.92 7.73
CA PRO A 36 -66.25 18.35 7.07
C PRO A 36 -67.55 18.39 7.91
N GLY A 37 -68.68 18.22 7.22
CA GLY A 37 -70.00 17.88 7.79
C GLY A 37 -70.65 16.68 7.05
N PRO A 38 -71.45 15.83 7.71
CA PRO A 38 -71.90 14.55 7.12
C PRO A 38 -73.37 14.53 6.64
N ALA A 39 -73.67 13.79 5.56
CA ALA A 39 -74.91 13.03 5.37
C ALA A 39 -74.91 12.14 4.10
N ASN A 40 -75.73 11.08 4.15
CA ASN A 40 -76.07 10.09 3.10
C ASN A 40 -76.71 10.74 1.83
N ALA A 41 -76.95 10.09 0.67
CA ALA A 41 -77.26 8.67 0.45
C ALA A 41 -77.18 8.17 -1.03
N THR A 42 -77.09 6.84 -1.18
CA THR A 42 -77.68 5.95 -2.24
C THR A 42 -77.43 6.13 -3.76
N ALA A 43 -76.66 5.16 -4.30
CA ALA A 43 -76.94 4.33 -5.52
C ALA A 43 -76.83 4.99 -6.94
N THR A 44 -76.61 4.26 -8.07
CA THR A 44 -76.75 2.80 -8.34
C THR A 44 -75.84 2.27 -9.50
N GLN A 45 -74.95 1.28 -9.22
CA GLN A 45 -74.45 0.18 -10.12
C GLN A 45 -73.82 0.47 -11.52
N PRO A 46 -73.24 -0.53 -12.27
CA PRO A 46 -72.99 -1.97 -12.00
C PRO A 46 -71.54 -2.53 -12.25
N LYS A 47 -71.18 -3.59 -11.49
CA LYS A 47 -70.35 -4.80 -11.85
C LYS A 47 -68.89 -4.63 -12.38
N SER A 48 -67.94 -5.57 -12.20
CA SER A 48 -67.95 -6.96 -11.65
C SER A 48 -66.62 -7.38 -10.97
N GLU A 49 -66.73 -8.17 -9.87
CA GLU A 49 -65.87 -9.30 -9.41
C GLU A 49 -64.34 -9.14 -9.21
N GLY A 50 -63.80 -9.60 -8.05
CA GLY A 50 -62.35 -9.88 -7.93
C GLY A 50 -61.61 -9.92 -6.57
N SER A 51 -61.99 -10.78 -5.60
CA SER A 51 -61.12 -11.26 -4.47
C SER A 51 -60.72 -10.25 -3.33
N PRO A 52 -60.42 -10.70 -2.08
CA PRO A 52 -60.19 -9.80 -0.94
C PRO A 52 -58.71 -9.57 -0.54
N THR A 53 -58.51 -8.62 0.39
CA THR A 53 -57.23 -8.29 1.05
C THR A 53 -56.88 -9.26 2.19
N PRO A 54 -55.64 -9.20 2.72
CA PRO A 54 -55.51 -8.49 4.01
C PRO A 54 -54.41 -7.41 4.05
N THR A 55 -54.57 -6.54 5.04
CA THR A 55 -53.72 -5.42 5.45
C THR A 55 -52.21 -5.70 5.48
N SER A 56 -51.43 -4.85 4.80
CA SER A 56 -50.03 -4.56 5.15
C SER A 56 -50.00 -3.24 5.93
N ASP A 57 -49.45 -3.25 7.14
CA ASP A 57 -49.19 -2.05 7.93
C ASP A 57 -47.92 -2.26 8.78
N ARG A 58 -47.28 -1.17 9.20
CA ARG A 58 -46.01 -1.10 9.96
C ARG A 58 -44.74 -1.61 9.26
N HIS A 59 -44.42 -1.07 8.08
CA HIS A 59 -43.01 -0.84 7.68
C HIS A 59 -42.81 0.40 6.78
N ALA A 60 -43.65 1.43 6.96
CA ALA A 60 -43.29 2.79 6.54
C ALA A 60 -42.25 3.39 7.51
N ASP A 61 -41.39 4.27 6.99
CA ASP A 61 -40.32 5.01 7.68
C ASP A 61 -39.08 4.21 8.13
N MET A 62 -38.34 3.66 7.15
CA MET A 62 -36.87 3.60 7.19
C MET A 62 -36.30 3.51 5.76
N GLY A 63 -35.14 4.13 5.52
CA GLY A 63 -34.44 4.08 4.22
C GLY A 63 -34.86 5.16 3.21
N SER A 64 -34.79 6.45 3.58
CA SER A 64 -35.18 7.56 2.70
C SER A 64 -34.20 8.73 2.58
N ILE A 65 -34.15 9.33 1.38
CA ILE A 65 -33.89 10.77 1.17
C ILE A 65 -35.21 11.46 0.76
N LYS A 66 -35.78 11.11 -0.40
CA LYS A 66 -37.21 11.21 -0.71
C LYS A 66 -37.67 9.84 -1.24
N PHE A 67 -37.61 8.81 -0.38
CA PHE A 67 -36.74 7.65 -0.58
C PHE A 67 -35.62 7.81 -1.65
N ILE A 68 -35.35 7.07 -2.74
CA ILE A 68 -35.54 5.69 -3.17
C ILE A 68 -36.92 5.04 -2.91
N LEU A 69 -37.94 5.83 -2.60
CA LEU A 69 -38.93 6.25 -3.55
C LEU A 69 -38.39 7.22 -4.61
N ASN A 70 -38.88 7.18 -5.84
CA ASN A 70 -39.36 5.96 -6.48
C ASN A 70 -38.76 5.89 -7.87
N GLY A 71 -38.40 4.68 -8.27
CA GLY A 71 -37.78 4.38 -9.55
C GLY A 71 -36.26 4.53 -9.55
N GLY A 72 -35.59 3.43 -9.88
CA GLY A 72 -34.53 3.54 -10.88
C GLY A 72 -35.17 3.62 -12.28
N GLN A 73 -34.33 3.84 -13.31
CA GLN A 73 -34.73 4.12 -14.71
C GLN A 73 -35.40 5.51 -14.85
N ASP A 74 -34.87 6.47 -15.63
CA ASP A 74 -33.82 6.42 -16.66
C ASP A 74 -32.77 7.54 -16.51
N GLY A 75 -31.62 7.39 -17.18
CA GLY A 75 -30.66 8.49 -17.45
C GLY A 75 -29.19 8.25 -17.12
N PHE A 76 -28.85 7.40 -16.15
CA PHE A 76 -27.45 7.31 -15.64
C PHE A 76 -26.40 6.81 -16.65
N MET A 77 -26.80 6.08 -17.71
CA MET A 77 -25.88 5.51 -18.69
C MET A 77 -25.75 6.32 -20.00
N GLU A 78 -26.44 7.45 -20.16
CA GLU A 78 -26.43 8.19 -21.44
C GLU A 78 -25.25 9.18 -21.60
N ASP A 79 -24.68 9.67 -20.49
CA ASP A 79 -23.62 10.70 -20.50
C ASP A 79 -22.19 10.14 -20.72
N TRP A 80 -21.98 8.82 -20.64
CA TRP A 80 -20.65 8.20 -20.77
C TRP A 80 -20.40 7.62 -22.17
N HIS A 81 -19.95 8.48 -23.09
CA HIS A 81 -19.57 8.09 -24.45
C HIS A 81 -18.27 7.25 -24.49
N PHE A 82 -18.39 5.92 -24.45
CA PHE A 82 -17.28 4.99 -24.72
C PHE A 82 -16.97 4.88 -26.23
N PRO A 83 -15.75 5.19 -26.70
CA PRO A 83 -15.36 4.95 -28.10
C PRO A 83 -15.14 3.46 -28.38
N GLY A 84 -15.68 2.97 -29.50
CA GLY A 84 -15.58 1.56 -29.91
C GLY A 84 -14.21 1.14 -30.44
N ARG A 85 -13.82 -0.10 -30.16
CA ARG A 85 -12.69 -0.84 -30.75
C ARG A 85 -12.83 -0.95 -32.27
N LEU A 86 -11.78 -0.68 -33.07
CA LEU A 86 -11.57 -1.27 -34.40
C LEU A 86 -10.12 -1.13 -34.94
N GLN A 87 -9.65 -2.19 -35.62
CA GLN A 87 -8.63 -2.28 -36.70
C GLN A 87 -7.19 -1.73 -36.58
N SER A 88 -6.29 -2.68 -36.33
CA SER A 88 -4.98 -2.91 -36.99
C SER A 88 -4.70 -2.20 -38.34
N THR A 89 -3.48 -1.67 -38.48
CA THR A 89 -2.67 -1.75 -39.73
C THR A 89 -1.19 -1.98 -39.45
N LYS A 90 -0.51 -2.57 -40.45
CA LYS A 90 0.90 -3.00 -40.46
C LYS A 90 1.85 -1.84 -40.78
N ASN A 91 3.10 -1.90 -40.32
CA ASN A 91 4.29 -2.10 -41.19
C ASN A 91 5.62 -2.11 -40.40
N SER A 92 6.63 -2.78 -40.97
CA SER A 92 8.04 -2.78 -40.54
C SER A 92 8.89 -2.03 -41.60
N PRO A 93 10.16 -1.66 -41.34
CA PRO A 93 11.26 -2.65 -41.45
C PRO A 93 12.38 -2.49 -40.39
N ALA A 94 13.30 -3.46 -40.37
CA ALA A 94 14.50 -3.49 -39.53
C ALA A 94 15.73 -2.81 -40.18
N ILE A 95 16.82 -2.65 -39.41
CA ILE A 95 18.21 -2.59 -39.93
C ILE A 95 19.18 -3.26 -38.92
N ASN A 96 19.82 -4.33 -39.41
CA ASN A 96 21.14 -4.91 -39.12
C ASN A 96 21.82 -4.75 -37.74
N ALA A 97 22.18 -5.90 -37.15
CA ALA A 97 23.26 -6.02 -36.16
C ALA A 97 24.63 -6.23 -36.85
N GLN A 98 25.72 -5.86 -36.18
CA GLN A 98 27.12 -6.24 -36.52
C GLN A 98 27.97 -6.40 -35.24
N PRO A 99 29.11 -7.13 -35.29
CA PRO A 99 29.36 -8.17 -34.29
C PRO A 99 30.35 -7.83 -33.17
N PHE A 100 30.18 -8.53 -32.06
CA PHE A 100 31.11 -8.61 -30.93
C PHE A 100 32.40 -9.38 -31.32
N LYS A 101 33.54 -9.04 -30.72
CA LYS A 101 34.82 -9.79 -30.87
C LYS A 101 35.14 -10.60 -29.63
N GLN A 102 35.82 -11.72 -29.83
CA GLN A 102 35.87 -12.84 -28.88
C GLN A 102 37.12 -12.86 -27.99
N MET A 103 36.87 -13.16 -26.71
CA MET A 103 37.72 -13.76 -25.65
C MET A 103 39.24 -13.94 -25.87
N HIS A 104 39.98 -13.68 -24.78
CA HIS A 104 41.15 -14.50 -24.39
C HIS A 104 40.99 -14.97 -22.94
N ALA A 105 41.71 -16.02 -22.52
CA ALA A 105 41.28 -16.90 -21.44
C ALA A 105 42.33 -17.17 -20.33
N VAL A 106 41.83 -17.19 -19.09
CA VAL A 106 42.14 -18.10 -17.96
C VAL A 106 43.61 -18.32 -17.54
N ALA A 107 43.90 -17.99 -16.28
CA ALA A 107 44.78 -18.75 -15.37
C ALA A 107 44.31 -18.59 -13.89
N PRO A 108 44.43 -19.61 -13.01
CA PRO A 108 43.90 -19.57 -11.62
C PRO A 108 44.99 -19.46 -10.52
N LEU A 109 44.54 -19.38 -9.25
CA LEU A 109 45.21 -19.62 -7.93
C LEU A 109 45.00 -18.43 -6.94
N PRO A 110 45.16 -18.59 -5.62
CA PRO A 110 44.79 -19.72 -4.75
C PRO A 110 43.89 -19.27 -3.56
N TYR A 111 43.55 -20.18 -2.64
CA TYR A 111 42.76 -19.90 -1.43
C TYR A 111 43.64 -19.58 -0.21
N GLN A 112 43.38 -18.48 0.48
CA GLN A 112 43.86 -18.24 1.86
C GLN A 112 42.81 -17.46 2.68
N PRO A 113 42.72 -17.66 4.00
CA PRO A 113 41.74 -17.00 4.86
C PRO A 113 42.33 -15.78 5.58
N ASP A 114 41.58 -14.69 5.65
CA ASP A 114 41.80 -13.64 6.66
C ASP A 114 40.46 -13.15 7.23
N THR A 115 40.30 -13.32 8.54
CA THR A 115 39.24 -12.72 9.34
C THR A 115 39.64 -11.33 9.83
N MET A 116 38.65 -10.52 10.26
CA MET A 116 38.86 -9.43 11.21
C MET A 116 39.46 -8.11 10.68
N ASN A 117 38.87 -7.51 9.64
CA ASN A 117 38.95 -6.05 9.39
C ASN A 117 37.89 -5.55 8.37
N MET A 118 36.58 -5.65 8.67
CA MET A 118 35.52 -5.30 7.70
C MET A 118 34.23 -4.73 8.31
N TYR A 119 34.28 -3.48 8.81
CA TYR A 119 33.14 -2.53 8.80
C TYR A 119 33.67 -1.08 8.72
N PRO A 120 33.05 -0.18 7.93
CA PRO A 120 33.46 1.22 7.83
C PRO A 120 32.98 2.07 9.02
N PRO A 121 33.61 3.23 9.31
CA PRO A 121 33.27 4.07 10.47
C PRO A 121 31.87 4.70 10.43
N GLU A 122 31.27 4.81 9.24
CA GLU A 122 30.09 5.66 8.95
C GLU A 122 28.79 5.24 9.65
N PHE A 123 28.73 4.01 10.18
CA PHE A 123 27.60 3.51 10.98
C PHE A 123 27.89 3.47 12.50
N PHE A 124 29.09 3.87 12.91
CA PHE A 124 29.51 4.05 14.30
C PHE A 124 30.10 5.46 14.51
N ASP A 125 29.37 6.50 14.10
CA ASP A 125 29.63 7.86 14.58
C ASP A 125 29.01 8.05 15.98
N PRO A 126 29.80 8.26 17.05
CA PRO A 126 29.26 8.59 18.37
C PRO A 126 28.48 9.91 18.39
N ASN A 127 28.64 10.75 17.35
CA ASN A 127 27.99 12.05 17.19
C ASN A 127 26.79 12.01 16.24
N MET A 128 25.92 11.00 16.34
CA MET A 128 24.56 10.96 15.74
C MET A 128 23.62 12.15 16.13
N GLY A 129 24.13 13.15 16.85
CA GLY A 129 23.53 14.46 17.05
C GLY A 129 23.96 15.55 16.04
N HIS A 130 25.00 15.34 15.22
CA HIS A 130 25.47 16.33 14.24
C HIS A 130 25.06 15.94 12.81
N VAL A 131 24.55 16.92 12.06
CA VAL A 131 23.94 16.70 10.74
C VAL A 131 25.01 16.55 9.65
N PRO A 132 25.05 15.42 8.90
CA PRO A 132 25.75 15.34 7.63
C PRO A 132 24.98 16.15 6.57
N ASP A 133 25.70 16.83 5.68
CA ASP A 133 25.09 17.77 4.72
C ASP A 133 24.00 17.12 3.84
N LEU A 134 22.89 17.85 3.68
CA LEU A 134 21.70 17.47 2.90
C LEU A 134 22.06 17.12 1.44
N ALA A 135 23.14 17.68 0.91
CA ALA A 135 23.67 17.34 -0.40
C ALA A 135 24.14 15.87 -0.52
N SER A 136 24.77 15.32 0.53
CA SER A 136 25.20 13.90 0.56
C SER A 136 24.01 12.96 0.52
N TYR A 137 22.97 13.27 1.31
CA TYR A 137 21.74 12.48 1.38
C TYR A 137 21.00 12.37 0.03
N ARG A 138 21.18 13.32 -0.90
CA ARG A 138 20.41 13.39 -2.16
C ARG A 138 20.53 12.14 -3.04
N ASN A 139 21.68 11.47 -3.07
CA ASN A 139 21.87 10.22 -3.84
C ASN A 139 21.29 9.01 -3.09
N THR A 140 21.51 8.95 -1.78
CA THR A 140 20.97 7.94 -0.84
C THR A 140 19.43 8.03 -0.69
N PHE A 141 18.83 9.12 -1.16
CA PHE A 141 17.40 9.39 -1.19
C PHE A 141 16.73 8.93 -2.49
N SER A 142 17.40 9.03 -3.65
CA SER A 142 16.88 8.46 -4.91
C SER A 142 16.82 6.92 -4.83
N THR A 143 17.94 6.29 -4.46
CA THR A 143 18.08 4.83 -4.25
C THR A 143 17.18 4.23 -3.16
N PHE A 144 16.46 5.08 -2.42
CA PHE A 144 15.45 4.69 -1.42
C PHE A 144 14.02 4.66 -1.99
N PHE A 145 13.78 5.30 -3.14
CA PHE A 145 12.54 5.19 -3.91
C PHE A 145 12.63 4.15 -5.05
N ASP A 146 13.85 3.75 -5.42
CA ASP A 146 14.13 2.68 -6.37
C ASP A 146 13.83 1.28 -5.78
N GLY A 147 13.55 0.30 -6.65
CA GLY A 147 13.09 -1.02 -6.24
C GLY A 147 14.17 -1.87 -5.54
N PRO A 148 13.77 -2.80 -4.65
CA PRO A 148 14.69 -3.67 -3.93
C PRO A 148 15.48 -4.63 -4.84
N PHE A 149 14.98 -4.82 -6.07
CA PHE A 149 15.65 -5.58 -7.13
C PHE A 149 16.63 -4.70 -7.91
N ASP A 150 16.22 -3.48 -8.28
CA ASP A 150 17.04 -2.57 -9.08
C ASP A 150 18.29 -2.12 -8.31
N THR A 151 18.15 -1.83 -7.01
CA THR A 151 19.28 -1.56 -6.11
C THR A 151 20.23 -2.76 -6.00
N PHE A 152 19.71 -3.99 -5.95
CA PHE A 152 20.54 -5.21 -5.93
C PHE A 152 21.30 -5.40 -7.25
N HIS A 153 20.62 -5.26 -8.39
CA HIS A 153 21.24 -5.44 -9.70
C HIS A 153 22.31 -4.36 -9.95
N GLN A 154 22.06 -3.11 -9.54
CA GLN A 154 23.07 -2.04 -9.60
C GLN A 154 24.28 -2.33 -8.70
N GLN A 155 24.06 -2.72 -7.43
CA GLN A 155 25.16 -3.07 -6.51
C GLN A 155 26.01 -4.25 -7.05
N TRP A 156 25.38 -5.23 -7.70
CA TRP A 156 26.10 -6.31 -8.37
C TRP A 156 26.88 -5.83 -9.60
N GLN A 157 26.28 -4.97 -10.43
CA GLN A 157 26.92 -4.33 -11.60
C GLN A 157 28.16 -3.50 -11.22
N ASP A 158 28.09 -2.78 -10.09
CA ASP A 158 29.20 -2.00 -9.52
C ASP A 158 30.32 -2.94 -9.02
N SER A 159 29.94 -4.01 -8.31
CA SER A 159 30.88 -5.01 -7.78
C SER A 159 31.65 -5.77 -8.85
N ILE A 160 31.06 -6.04 -10.04
CA ILE A 160 31.76 -6.69 -11.15
C ILE A 160 32.62 -5.73 -11.99
N SER A 161 32.35 -4.42 -11.92
CA SER A 161 33.08 -3.40 -12.67
C SER A 161 34.27 -2.80 -11.90
N GLY A 162 34.51 -3.25 -10.66
CA GLY A 162 35.64 -2.81 -9.84
C GLY A 162 35.45 -1.42 -9.22
N VAL A 163 34.22 -0.89 -9.23
CA VAL A 163 33.89 0.38 -8.59
C VAL A 163 33.83 0.15 -7.08
N SER A 164 34.75 0.78 -6.35
CA SER A 164 34.96 0.59 -4.91
C SER A 164 33.87 1.25 -4.04
N ASN A 165 32.64 0.77 -4.13
CA ASN A 165 31.58 1.09 -3.16
C ASN A 165 31.81 0.26 -1.88
N ASN A 166 32.04 0.93 -0.74
CA ASN A 166 32.23 0.29 0.58
C ASN A 166 30.97 -0.45 1.11
N GLU A 167 29.85 -0.40 0.39
CA GLU A 167 28.55 -0.95 0.79
C GLU A 167 28.27 -2.39 0.27
N SER A 168 29.30 -3.20 0.02
CA SER A 168 29.12 -4.60 -0.45
C SER A 168 28.66 -5.54 0.69
N ILE A 169 27.42 -5.35 1.14
CA ILE A 169 26.76 -6.12 2.21
C ILE A 169 26.49 -7.57 1.76
N TRP A 170 26.43 -7.82 0.45
CA TRP A 170 25.91 -9.06 -0.14
C TRP A 170 26.92 -9.76 -1.05
N ALA A 171 28.10 -10.10 -0.51
CA ALA A 171 29.15 -10.86 -1.18
C ALA A 171 28.70 -12.31 -1.53
N PHE A 172 27.89 -12.45 -2.57
CA PHE A 172 27.50 -13.74 -3.14
C PHE A 172 28.66 -14.30 -3.97
N ASN A 173 29.40 -15.26 -3.40
CA ASN A 173 30.41 -16.06 -4.10
C ASN A 173 29.76 -17.01 -5.12
N SER A 174 29.17 -16.45 -6.17
CA SER A 174 28.73 -17.16 -7.37
C SER A 174 29.96 -17.55 -8.20
N THR A 175 30.63 -18.63 -7.81
CA THR A 175 31.75 -19.22 -8.57
C THR A 175 31.31 -19.90 -9.87
N ALA A 176 30.04 -19.78 -10.25
CA ALA A 176 29.51 -20.21 -11.53
C ALA A 176 29.67 -19.07 -12.56
N SER A 177 30.49 -19.30 -13.59
CA SER A 177 30.54 -18.43 -14.77
C SER A 177 29.14 -18.33 -15.43
N PRO A 178 28.71 -17.17 -15.96
CA PRO A 178 27.47 -17.04 -16.73
C PRO A 178 27.35 -18.04 -17.90
N ASP A 179 28.50 -18.43 -18.50
CA ASP A 179 28.59 -19.38 -19.61
C ASP A 179 28.61 -20.86 -19.16
N SER A 180 28.39 -21.14 -17.86
CA SER A 180 28.29 -22.50 -17.33
C SER A 180 26.97 -23.17 -17.77
N CYS A 181 26.93 -23.67 -19.01
CA CYS A 181 25.82 -24.46 -19.55
C CYS A 181 25.35 -25.53 -18.56
N ASP A 182 24.14 -25.35 -18.02
CA ASP A 182 23.69 -26.01 -16.79
C ASP A 182 23.17 -27.44 -17.03
N TYR A 183 23.95 -28.27 -17.73
CA TYR A 183 23.61 -29.64 -18.13
C TYR A 183 23.15 -30.51 -16.94
N ALA A 184 23.71 -30.29 -15.76
CA ALA A 184 23.33 -30.97 -14.53
C ALA A 184 21.87 -30.71 -14.09
N ALA A 185 21.31 -29.53 -14.42
CA ALA A 185 19.93 -29.18 -14.08
C ALA A 185 18.89 -29.97 -14.89
N TYR A 186 19.28 -30.54 -16.03
CA TYR A 186 18.43 -31.40 -16.87
C TYR A 186 18.51 -32.89 -16.52
N THR A 187 19.42 -33.27 -15.61
CA THR A 187 19.64 -34.65 -15.17
C THR A 187 19.19 -34.94 -13.73
N GLU A 188 18.80 -33.90 -12.97
CA GLU A 188 18.22 -34.07 -11.64
C GLU A 188 16.71 -34.43 -11.78
N PRO A 189 16.23 -35.54 -11.18
CA PRO A 189 14.81 -35.90 -11.25
C PRO A 189 13.95 -34.87 -10.53
N GLN A 190 12.80 -34.53 -11.11
CA GLN A 190 11.83 -33.62 -10.48
C GLN A 190 11.35 -34.17 -9.14
N THR A 191 11.25 -33.30 -8.13
CA THR A 191 10.69 -33.65 -6.82
C THR A 191 9.15 -33.54 -6.87
N PRO A 192 8.41 -34.25 -6.00
CA PRO A 192 6.94 -34.30 -6.07
C PRO A 192 6.27 -32.92 -6.02
N ASN A 193 6.71 -32.02 -5.14
CA ASN A 193 6.04 -30.74 -4.97
C ASN A 193 6.41 -29.74 -6.09
N ILE A 194 7.61 -29.85 -6.67
CA ILE A 194 8.01 -29.05 -7.84
C ILE A 194 7.28 -29.52 -9.10
N ALA A 195 7.13 -30.84 -9.29
CA ALA A 195 6.32 -31.39 -10.39
C ALA A 195 4.86 -30.92 -10.31
N ALA A 196 4.25 -31.00 -9.12
CA ALA A 196 2.89 -30.51 -8.88
C ALA A 196 2.75 -28.98 -9.09
N LEU A 197 3.78 -28.19 -8.75
CA LEU A 197 3.81 -26.76 -9.01
C LEU A 197 3.83 -26.45 -10.52
N VAL A 198 4.65 -27.18 -11.29
CA VAL A 198 4.71 -27.06 -12.76
C VAL A 198 3.34 -27.39 -13.36
N GLU A 199 2.74 -28.52 -12.99
CA GLU A 199 1.43 -28.94 -13.48
C GLU A 199 0.33 -27.89 -13.16
N ALA A 200 0.29 -27.39 -11.92
CA ALA A 200 -0.69 -26.39 -11.50
C ALA A 200 -0.55 -25.05 -12.26
N LEU A 201 0.69 -24.60 -12.53
CA LEU A 201 0.95 -23.41 -13.35
C LEU A 201 0.64 -23.65 -14.84
N GLN A 202 0.90 -24.85 -15.37
CA GLN A 202 0.51 -25.22 -16.75
C GLN A 202 -1.02 -25.26 -16.93
N LEU A 203 -1.75 -25.81 -15.97
CA LEU A 203 -3.22 -25.81 -15.95
C LEU A 203 -3.77 -24.38 -15.87
N THR A 204 -3.16 -23.53 -15.04
CA THR A 204 -3.50 -22.09 -14.96
C THR A 204 -3.27 -21.41 -16.32
N LEU A 205 -2.11 -21.65 -16.95
CA LEU A 205 -1.73 -21.08 -18.23
C LEU A 205 -2.67 -21.50 -19.38
N ALA A 206 -3.10 -22.77 -19.40
CA ALA A 206 -4.08 -23.26 -20.37
C ALA A 206 -5.44 -22.56 -20.27
N ASN A 207 -5.86 -22.19 -19.05
CA ASN A 207 -7.13 -21.51 -18.79
C ASN A 207 -7.12 -20.01 -19.16
N LEU A 208 -5.96 -19.41 -19.47
CA LEU A 208 -5.86 -17.99 -19.84
C LEU A 208 -6.34 -17.67 -21.27
N GLY A 209 -6.50 -18.68 -22.14
CA GLY A 209 -6.96 -18.47 -23.52
C GLY A 209 -6.00 -17.64 -24.40
N LEU A 210 -4.70 -17.71 -24.12
CA LEU A 210 -3.65 -17.05 -24.91
C LEU A 210 -3.52 -17.64 -26.31
N ASP A 211 -2.82 -16.95 -27.21
CA ASP A 211 -2.39 -17.55 -28.47
C ASP A 211 -1.35 -18.65 -28.24
N LEU A 212 -1.30 -19.61 -29.16
CA LEU A 212 -0.45 -20.80 -29.05
C LEU A 212 1.06 -20.46 -28.93
N HIS A 213 1.51 -19.36 -29.53
CA HIS A 213 2.92 -18.98 -29.49
C HIS A 213 3.29 -18.43 -28.11
N ARG A 214 2.49 -17.52 -27.54
CA ARG A 214 2.68 -17.04 -26.16
C ARG A 214 2.51 -18.14 -25.12
N GLN A 215 1.56 -19.06 -25.33
CA GLN A 215 1.41 -20.24 -24.47
C GLN A 215 2.65 -21.15 -24.51
N GLN A 216 3.27 -21.35 -25.69
CA GLN A 216 4.50 -22.12 -25.83
C GLN A 216 5.71 -21.43 -25.19
N GLU A 217 5.85 -20.10 -25.33
CA GLU A 217 6.91 -19.31 -24.69
C GLU A 217 6.83 -19.41 -23.16
N LEU A 218 5.68 -19.08 -22.56
CA LEU A 218 5.50 -19.13 -21.10
C LEU A 218 5.64 -20.56 -20.55
N ASN A 219 5.24 -21.58 -21.32
CA ASN A 219 5.48 -22.96 -20.95
C ASN A 219 6.98 -23.34 -20.99
N ALA A 220 7.75 -22.80 -21.94
CA ALA A 220 9.20 -22.98 -21.98
C ALA A 220 9.89 -22.27 -20.79
N ASP A 221 9.47 -21.04 -20.47
CA ASP A 221 9.95 -20.30 -19.29
C ASP A 221 9.66 -21.06 -17.97
N LEU A 222 8.47 -21.68 -17.84
CA LEU A 222 8.11 -22.50 -16.67
C LEU A 222 9.07 -23.69 -16.50
N HIS A 223 9.27 -24.49 -17.55
CA HIS A 223 10.17 -25.66 -17.50
C HIS A 223 11.64 -25.27 -17.36
N PHE A 224 12.03 -24.08 -17.86
CA PHE A 224 13.37 -23.55 -17.66
C PHE A 224 13.62 -23.20 -16.19
N LEU A 225 12.73 -22.44 -15.54
CA LEU A 225 12.90 -21.99 -14.15
C LEU A 225 12.65 -23.09 -13.12
N LEU A 226 11.63 -23.92 -13.31
CA LEU A 226 11.15 -24.87 -12.30
C LEU A 226 11.86 -26.23 -12.40
N SER A 227 13.20 -26.20 -12.41
CA SER A 227 14.04 -27.37 -12.14
C SER A 227 14.47 -27.40 -10.67
N PRO A 228 14.71 -28.56 -10.05
CA PRO A 228 14.96 -28.64 -8.60
C PRO A 228 16.18 -27.82 -8.15
N ARG A 229 17.27 -27.86 -8.93
CA ARG A 229 18.46 -27.01 -8.74
C ARG A 229 18.16 -25.51 -8.75
N ARG A 230 17.30 -25.03 -9.66
CA ARG A 230 16.91 -23.60 -9.74
C ARG A 230 15.95 -23.21 -8.62
N VAL A 231 14.90 -24.00 -8.37
CA VAL A 231 13.97 -23.78 -7.24
C VAL A 231 14.73 -23.69 -5.91
N ARG A 232 15.65 -24.63 -5.64
CA ARG A 232 16.50 -24.59 -4.44
C ARG A 232 17.36 -23.32 -4.36
N ARG A 233 17.91 -22.83 -5.49
CA ARG A 233 18.65 -21.55 -5.53
C ARG A 233 17.75 -20.33 -5.34
N PHE A 234 16.58 -20.27 -5.96
CA PHE A 234 15.65 -19.14 -5.84
C PHE A 234 15.07 -19.06 -4.42
N VAL A 235 14.70 -20.18 -3.79
CA VAL A 235 14.33 -20.24 -2.36
C VAL A 235 15.49 -19.77 -1.47
N GLN A 236 16.73 -20.14 -1.79
CA GLN A 236 17.91 -19.68 -1.06
C GLN A 236 18.19 -18.18 -1.25
N MET A 237 17.88 -17.61 -2.42
CA MET A 237 17.93 -16.17 -2.71
C MET A 237 16.83 -15.41 -1.95
N TYR A 238 15.58 -15.88 -1.98
CA TYR A 238 14.48 -15.35 -1.15
C TYR A 238 14.90 -15.29 0.33
N ARG A 239 15.42 -16.40 0.87
CA ARG A 239 15.84 -16.52 2.28
C ARG A 239 16.95 -15.53 2.68
N LYS A 240 17.85 -15.17 1.77
CA LYS A 240 18.98 -14.28 2.05
C LYS A 240 18.69 -12.81 1.76
N MET A 241 18.02 -12.54 0.64
CA MET A 241 17.88 -11.20 0.07
C MET A 241 16.54 -10.53 0.40
N TRP A 242 15.45 -11.31 0.47
CA TRP A 242 14.10 -10.78 0.65
C TRP A 242 13.55 -10.96 2.06
N HIS A 243 13.66 -12.17 2.63
CA HIS A 243 13.06 -12.54 3.91
C HIS A 243 13.41 -11.59 5.07
N PRO A 244 14.65 -11.08 5.24
CA PRO A 244 14.98 -10.07 6.26
C PRO A 244 14.15 -8.77 6.18
N ASN A 245 13.59 -8.44 5.01
CA ASN A 245 12.75 -7.26 4.79
C ASN A 245 11.25 -7.55 4.97
N CYS A 246 10.90 -8.83 5.07
CA CYS A 246 9.53 -9.32 5.11
C CYS A 246 9.45 -10.67 5.85
N PRO A 247 9.76 -10.72 7.16
CA PRO A 247 9.82 -11.96 7.91
C PRO A 247 8.42 -12.43 8.35
N ILE A 248 7.57 -12.70 7.36
CA ILE A 248 6.20 -13.25 7.54
C ILE A 248 6.21 -14.78 7.60
N ILE A 249 7.13 -15.43 6.87
CA ILE A 249 7.32 -16.88 6.89
C ILE A 249 8.30 -17.24 8.01
N HIS A 250 7.96 -18.21 8.84
CA HIS A 250 8.90 -18.80 9.81
C HIS A 250 9.95 -19.65 9.08
N ILE A 251 11.09 -19.04 8.79
CA ILE A 251 12.09 -19.56 7.83
C ILE A 251 12.82 -20.83 8.31
N ALA A 252 12.77 -21.12 9.61
CA ALA A 252 13.32 -22.34 10.19
C ALA A 252 12.43 -23.59 9.98
N THR A 253 11.16 -23.41 9.62
CA THR A 253 10.21 -24.50 9.30
C THR A 253 9.64 -24.39 7.89
N PHE A 254 10.23 -23.57 7.01
CA PHE A 254 9.89 -23.56 5.59
C PHE A 254 10.68 -24.65 4.87
N ASP A 255 9.97 -25.53 4.18
CA ASP A 255 10.51 -26.62 3.37
C ASP A 255 9.85 -26.65 1.99
N ILE A 256 10.59 -27.11 0.98
CA ILE A 256 10.18 -27.07 -0.43
C ILE A 256 9.17 -28.16 -0.76
N GLU A 257 9.24 -29.34 -0.13
CA GLU A 257 8.37 -30.47 -0.45
C GLU A 257 7.04 -30.46 0.33
N THR A 258 6.94 -29.66 1.39
CA THR A 258 5.75 -29.54 2.24
C THR A 258 5.04 -28.18 2.17
N ALA A 259 5.64 -27.15 1.55
CA ALA A 259 4.97 -25.86 1.34
C ALA A 259 3.82 -25.96 0.33
N PRO A 260 2.65 -25.33 0.58
CA PRO A 260 1.57 -25.25 -0.40
C PRO A 260 2.03 -24.60 -1.71
N LEU A 261 1.57 -25.14 -2.85
CA LEU A 261 2.01 -24.71 -4.18
C LEU A 261 1.93 -23.19 -4.41
N PRO A 262 0.88 -22.45 -4.00
CA PRO A 262 0.82 -20.99 -4.13
C PRO A 262 1.96 -20.28 -3.37
N LEU A 263 2.27 -20.74 -2.15
CA LEU A 263 3.34 -20.17 -1.33
C LEU A 263 4.72 -20.50 -1.90
N LEU A 264 4.92 -21.74 -2.37
CA LEU A 264 6.16 -22.13 -3.04
C LEU A 264 6.39 -21.30 -4.31
N ALA A 265 5.36 -21.10 -5.15
CA ALA A 265 5.41 -20.19 -6.30
C ALA A 265 5.84 -18.78 -5.88
N ALA A 266 5.15 -18.18 -4.90
CA ALA A 266 5.42 -16.81 -4.48
C ALA A 266 6.85 -16.63 -3.93
N VAL A 267 7.35 -17.60 -3.16
CA VAL A 267 8.74 -17.64 -2.66
C VAL A 267 9.75 -17.80 -3.80
N VAL A 268 9.49 -18.69 -4.75
CA VAL A 268 10.36 -18.97 -5.90
C VAL A 268 10.46 -17.76 -6.84
N PHE A 269 9.34 -17.15 -7.26
CA PHE A 269 9.38 -16.02 -8.18
C PHE A 269 9.91 -14.73 -7.52
N MET A 270 9.62 -14.48 -6.24
CA MET A 270 10.26 -13.42 -5.46
C MET A 270 11.78 -13.65 -5.35
N GLY A 271 12.23 -14.89 -5.14
CA GLY A 271 13.64 -15.25 -5.11
C GLY A 271 14.34 -15.13 -6.47
N ALA A 272 13.66 -15.45 -7.57
CA ALA A 272 14.18 -15.36 -8.92
C ALA A 272 14.44 -13.92 -9.39
N MET A 273 13.77 -12.91 -8.80
CA MET A 273 14.08 -11.49 -9.06
C MET A 273 15.50 -11.09 -8.62
N TYR A 274 16.15 -11.89 -7.76
CA TYR A 274 17.56 -11.73 -7.35
C TYR A 274 18.53 -12.61 -8.17
N SER A 275 18.08 -13.23 -9.27
CA SER A 275 19.01 -13.94 -10.16
C SER A 275 19.79 -12.96 -11.04
N VAL A 276 21.12 -13.13 -11.06
CA VAL A 276 22.04 -12.36 -11.92
C VAL A 276 22.14 -12.93 -13.34
N ASP A 277 21.52 -14.08 -13.62
CA ASP A 277 21.31 -14.54 -14.99
C ASP A 277 20.12 -13.79 -15.60
N THR A 278 20.40 -12.95 -16.60
CA THR A 278 19.40 -12.10 -17.25
C THR A 278 18.29 -12.90 -17.95
N ARG A 279 18.55 -14.15 -18.35
CA ARG A 279 17.53 -15.05 -18.91
C ARG A 279 16.56 -15.51 -17.83
N GLU A 280 17.08 -15.87 -16.66
CA GLU A 280 16.26 -16.28 -15.52
C GLU A 280 15.44 -15.10 -14.98
N LEU A 281 16.03 -13.91 -14.90
CA LEU A 281 15.31 -12.69 -14.54
C LEU A 281 14.22 -12.33 -15.57
N SER A 282 14.49 -12.52 -16.87
CA SER A 282 13.51 -12.28 -17.94
C SER A 282 12.35 -13.29 -17.90
N ALA A 283 12.64 -14.59 -17.81
CA ALA A 283 11.64 -15.65 -17.70
C ALA A 283 10.84 -15.54 -16.39
N ALA A 284 11.46 -15.10 -15.30
CA ALA A 284 10.74 -14.89 -14.05
C ALA A 284 9.80 -13.67 -14.14
N LYS A 285 10.19 -12.62 -14.88
CA LYS A 285 9.34 -11.44 -15.17
C LYS A 285 8.20 -11.74 -16.13
N SER A 286 8.38 -12.60 -17.15
CA SER A 286 7.29 -13.00 -18.05
C SER A 286 6.19 -13.81 -17.32
N LEU A 287 6.55 -14.52 -16.27
CA LEU A 287 5.67 -15.41 -15.50
C LEU A 287 5.01 -14.78 -14.25
N LEU A 288 5.29 -13.51 -13.90
CA LEU A 288 4.66 -12.86 -12.74
C LEU A 288 3.13 -12.75 -12.90
N ASP A 289 2.65 -12.35 -14.08
CA ASP A 289 1.20 -12.24 -14.35
C ASP A 289 0.49 -13.62 -14.29
N LEU A 290 1.16 -14.71 -14.70
CA LEU A 290 0.65 -16.07 -14.54
C LEU A 290 0.61 -16.51 -13.07
N THR A 291 1.67 -16.19 -12.32
CA THR A 291 1.80 -16.53 -10.90
C THR A 291 0.74 -15.80 -10.06
N GLU A 292 0.47 -14.53 -10.38
CA GLU A 292 -0.60 -13.76 -9.75
C GLU A 292 -1.97 -14.42 -10.00
N VAL A 293 -2.28 -14.82 -11.25
CA VAL A 293 -3.54 -15.51 -11.55
C VAL A 293 -3.63 -16.82 -10.75
N PHE A 294 -2.58 -17.66 -10.77
CA PHE A 294 -2.55 -18.92 -10.02
C PHE A 294 -2.86 -18.72 -8.53
N VAL A 295 -2.22 -17.75 -7.89
CA VAL A 295 -2.36 -17.50 -6.45
C VAL A 295 -3.72 -16.88 -6.09
N PHE A 296 -4.21 -15.93 -6.89
CA PHE A 296 -5.53 -15.31 -6.68
C PHE A 296 -6.71 -16.15 -7.19
N SER A 297 -6.47 -17.26 -7.90
CA SER A 297 -7.48 -18.29 -8.21
C SER A 297 -7.77 -19.24 -7.04
N THR A 298 -7.10 -19.10 -5.89
CA THR A 298 -7.40 -19.91 -4.70
C THR A 298 -8.75 -19.56 -4.08
N ASP A 299 -9.44 -20.57 -3.53
CA ASP A 299 -10.78 -20.46 -2.91
C ASP A 299 -10.90 -19.35 -1.87
N LEU A 300 -9.79 -18.98 -1.21
CA LEU A 300 -9.71 -17.92 -0.21
C LEU A 300 -10.16 -16.55 -0.76
N PHE A 301 -9.80 -16.23 -2.01
CA PHE A 301 -10.14 -14.95 -2.64
C PHE A 301 -11.48 -15.00 -3.38
N SER A 302 -11.96 -16.21 -3.73
CA SER A 302 -13.24 -16.43 -4.42
C SER A 302 -14.43 -15.78 -3.68
N PRO A 303 -15.26 -14.96 -4.36
CA PRO A 303 -16.50 -14.43 -3.79
C PRO A 303 -17.46 -15.53 -3.31
N HIS A 304 -17.41 -16.71 -3.95
CA HIS A 304 -18.23 -17.86 -3.56
C HIS A 304 -17.91 -18.36 -2.14
N THR A 305 -16.68 -18.22 -1.66
CA THR A 305 -16.31 -18.62 -0.29
C THR A 305 -16.89 -17.69 0.76
N GLU A 306 -16.96 -16.38 0.47
CA GLU A 306 -17.61 -15.39 1.34
C GLU A 306 -19.13 -15.59 1.36
N ILE A 307 -19.75 -15.80 0.20
CA ILE A 307 -21.18 -16.13 0.06
C ILE A 307 -21.50 -17.46 0.77
N ARG A 308 -20.66 -18.51 0.61
CA ARG A 308 -20.81 -19.80 1.30
C ARG A 308 -20.75 -19.63 2.82
N ARG A 309 -19.81 -18.85 3.35
CA ARG A 309 -19.73 -18.53 4.79
C ARG A 309 -20.98 -17.78 5.27
N ALA A 310 -21.48 -16.81 4.51
CA ALA A 310 -22.70 -16.07 4.86
C ALA A 310 -23.96 -16.97 4.87
N ILE A 311 -24.09 -17.91 3.92
CA ILE A 311 -25.22 -18.84 3.84
C ILE A 311 -25.16 -19.92 4.95
N MET A 312 -23.98 -20.43 5.27
CA MET A 312 -23.81 -21.50 6.26
C MET A 312 -23.80 -21.00 7.72
N SER A 313 -23.56 -19.70 7.95
CA SER A 313 -23.47 -19.13 9.29
C SER A 313 -24.84 -18.81 9.89
N HIS A 314 -25.45 -19.81 10.55
CA HIS A 314 -26.62 -19.59 11.39
C HIS A 314 -26.32 -18.83 12.70
N ASN A 315 -25.04 -18.69 13.08
CA ASN A 315 -24.58 -17.94 14.26
C ASN A 315 -23.36 -17.07 13.87
N ALA A 316 -23.59 -15.80 13.59
CA ALA A 316 -22.59 -14.85 13.06
C ALA A 316 -21.51 -14.38 14.07
N THR A 317 -21.22 -15.17 15.10
CA THR A 317 -20.41 -14.78 16.27
C THR A 317 -19.11 -15.57 16.46
N SER A 318 -18.88 -16.65 15.70
CA SER A 318 -17.57 -17.32 15.71
C SER A 318 -16.55 -16.49 14.93
N LEU A 319 -15.53 -15.97 15.61
CA LEU A 319 -14.34 -15.37 14.98
C LEU A 319 -13.57 -16.48 14.25
N GLN A 320 -13.95 -16.76 12.99
CA GLN A 320 -13.33 -17.81 12.20
C GLN A 320 -11.96 -17.33 11.69
N LEU A 321 -10.94 -17.58 12.51
CA LEU A 321 -9.55 -17.43 12.11
C LEU A 321 -9.27 -18.37 10.92
N MET A 322 -8.59 -17.84 9.91
CA MET A 322 -8.15 -18.56 8.72
C MET A 322 -7.32 -19.80 9.10
N ASP A 323 -7.55 -20.94 8.44
CA ASP A 323 -6.77 -22.16 8.72
C ASP A 323 -5.30 -22.01 8.26
N TRP A 324 -4.43 -22.98 8.57
CA TRP A 324 -3.00 -22.84 8.25
C TRP A 324 -2.69 -22.91 6.74
N LEU A 325 -3.41 -23.75 5.98
CA LEU A 325 -3.25 -23.88 4.54
C LEU A 325 -3.81 -22.66 3.82
N GLU A 326 -5.01 -22.22 4.19
CA GLU A 326 -5.58 -20.94 3.76
C GLU A 326 -4.61 -19.79 4.06
N PHE A 327 -4.03 -19.74 5.26
CA PHE A 327 -3.11 -18.68 5.66
C PHE A 327 -1.78 -18.71 4.91
N GLN A 328 -1.24 -19.88 4.57
CA GLN A 328 -0.08 -19.97 3.68
C GLN A 328 -0.41 -19.47 2.26
N ASN A 329 -1.62 -19.72 1.75
CA ASN A 329 -2.09 -19.14 0.49
C ASN A 329 -2.31 -17.61 0.59
N PHE A 330 -2.71 -17.11 1.75
CA PHE A 330 -2.80 -15.67 2.02
C PHE A 330 -1.43 -14.98 2.00
N GLN A 331 -0.40 -15.61 2.60
CA GLN A 331 0.98 -15.13 2.53
C GLN A 331 1.51 -15.12 1.09
N ALA A 332 1.13 -16.13 0.28
CA ALA A 332 1.46 -16.16 -1.14
C ALA A 332 0.88 -14.97 -1.92
N ALA A 333 -0.37 -14.61 -1.65
CA ALA A 333 -1.05 -13.49 -2.29
C ALA A 333 -0.42 -12.14 -1.90
N TYR A 334 -0.06 -11.96 -0.62
CA TYR A 334 0.70 -10.79 -0.17
C TYR A 334 2.06 -10.67 -0.89
N LEU A 335 2.83 -11.76 -0.96
CA LEU A 335 4.12 -11.76 -1.67
C LEU A 335 3.96 -11.47 -3.17
N ASN A 336 2.86 -11.91 -3.79
CA ASN A 336 2.53 -11.58 -5.18
C ASN A 336 2.25 -10.09 -5.37
N VAL A 337 1.48 -9.45 -4.48
CA VAL A 337 1.27 -8.00 -4.50
C VAL A 337 2.61 -7.26 -4.44
N VAL A 338 3.53 -7.70 -3.56
CA VAL A 338 4.83 -7.02 -3.40
C VAL A 338 5.73 -7.21 -4.63
N VAL A 339 5.90 -8.43 -5.15
CA VAL A 339 6.78 -8.65 -6.32
C VAL A 339 6.24 -7.92 -7.55
N GLN A 340 4.93 -7.90 -7.78
CA GLN A 340 4.31 -7.17 -8.90
C GLN A 340 4.36 -5.64 -8.71
N SER A 341 4.36 -5.14 -7.47
CA SER A 341 4.51 -3.70 -7.19
C SER A 341 5.90 -3.16 -7.54
N TRP A 342 6.94 -4.00 -7.50
CA TRP A 342 8.33 -3.61 -7.76
C TRP A 342 8.88 -4.09 -9.10
N ALA A 343 8.66 -5.36 -9.49
CA ALA A 343 9.17 -5.96 -10.73
C ALA A 343 8.14 -6.08 -11.86
N GLY A 344 6.85 -5.88 -11.55
CA GLY A 344 5.76 -5.97 -12.53
C GLY A 344 5.79 -4.82 -13.55
N ASN A 345 5.17 -5.05 -14.71
CA ASN A 345 4.91 -3.98 -15.69
C ASN A 345 3.95 -2.92 -15.09
N ARG A 346 3.85 -1.72 -15.69
CA ARG A 346 3.01 -0.61 -15.17
C ARG A 346 1.58 -1.06 -14.83
N THR A 347 0.96 -1.84 -15.72
CA THR A 347 -0.41 -2.36 -15.53
C THR A 347 -0.48 -3.36 -14.38
N ALA A 348 0.51 -4.24 -14.23
CA ALA A 348 0.59 -5.22 -13.15
C ALA A 348 0.83 -4.57 -11.78
N ARG A 349 1.70 -3.55 -11.72
CA ARG A 349 1.94 -2.73 -10.54
C ARG A 349 0.69 -1.95 -10.11
N ASP A 350 0.06 -1.25 -11.04
CA ASP A 350 -1.20 -0.52 -10.79
C ASP A 350 -2.30 -1.48 -10.31
N ARG A 351 -2.52 -2.61 -11.00
CA ARG A 351 -3.46 -3.67 -10.61
C ARG A 351 -3.16 -4.25 -9.22
N SER A 352 -1.89 -4.42 -8.87
CA SER A 352 -1.47 -4.98 -7.60
C SER A 352 -1.70 -4.02 -6.43
N MET A 353 -1.32 -2.76 -6.62
CA MET A 353 -1.55 -1.68 -5.66
C MET A 353 -3.04 -1.36 -5.47
N GLU A 354 -3.85 -1.40 -6.53
CA GLU A 354 -5.25 -0.98 -6.50
C GLU A 354 -6.21 -2.11 -6.16
N ALA A 355 -6.19 -3.20 -6.93
CA ALA A 355 -7.14 -4.30 -6.81
C ALA A 355 -6.64 -5.39 -5.86
N ARG A 356 -5.47 -6.00 -6.15
CA ARG A 356 -5.01 -7.19 -5.41
C ARG A 356 -4.74 -6.91 -3.93
N PHE A 357 -4.16 -5.77 -3.61
CA PHE A 357 -4.00 -5.38 -2.21
C PHE A 357 -5.35 -5.11 -1.51
N SER A 358 -6.37 -4.60 -2.22
CA SER A 358 -7.72 -4.49 -1.68
C SER A 358 -8.36 -5.85 -1.39
N GLU A 359 -8.08 -6.87 -2.21
CA GLU A 359 -8.49 -8.26 -1.94
C GLU A 359 -7.79 -8.84 -0.70
N VAL A 360 -6.48 -8.61 -0.55
CA VAL A 360 -5.71 -8.99 0.65
C VAL A 360 -6.29 -8.33 1.91
N VAL A 361 -6.58 -7.02 1.86
CA VAL A 361 -7.21 -6.29 2.97
C VAL A 361 -8.64 -6.80 3.27
N ARG A 362 -9.46 -7.11 2.26
CA ARG A 362 -10.79 -7.74 2.44
C ARG A 362 -10.68 -9.08 3.18
N VAL A 363 -9.75 -9.94 2.75
CA VAL A 363 -9.56 -11.25 3.37
C VAL A 363 -9.05 -11.12 4.82
N ALA A 364 -8.08 -10.23 5.09
CA ALA A 364 -7.59 -9.94 6.44
C ALA A 364 -8.68 -9.39 7.39
N ARG A 365 -9.62 -8.59 6.86
CA ARG A 365 -10.82 -8.15 7.60
C ARG A 365 -11.78 -9.31 7.87
N SER A 366 -12.19 -10.04 6.83
CA SER A 366 -13.19 -11.12 6.95
C SER A 366 -12.76 -12.31 7.81
N THR A 367 -11.45 -12.49 8.04
CA THR A 367 -10.88 -13.54 8.90
C THR A 367 -10.34 -13.00 10.24
N SER A 368 -10.66 -11.74 10.58
CA SER A 368 -10.26 -11.07 11.82
C SER A 368 -8.74 -11.00 12.09
N LEU A 369 -7.91 -11.07 11.05
CA LEU A 369 -6.45 -11.05 11.16
C LEU A 369 -5.93 -9.75 11.80
N HIS A 370 -6.62 -8.63 11.56
CA HIS A 370 -6.38 -7.32 12.20
C HIS A 370 -6.53 -7.31 13.73
N LYS A 371 -7.10 -8.37 14.31
CA LYS A 371 -7.30 -8.61 15.75
C LYS A 371 -6.47 -9.79 16.27
N VAL A 372 -5.49 -10.29 15.52
CA VAL A 372 -4.73 -11.48 15.91
C VAL A 372 -3.80 -11.19 17.09
N ARG A 373 -3.96 -11.97 18.16
CA ARG A 373 -3.18 -11.86 19.39
C ARG A 373 -2.82 -13.24 19.93
N HIS A 374 -1.69 -13.35 20.63
CA HIS A 374 -1.30 -14.59 21.31
C HIS A 374 -2.28 -14.93 22.44
N GLN A 375 -2.76 -16.18 22.47
CA GLN A 375 -3.75 -16.68 23.45
C GLN A 375 -3.15 -17.79 24.32
N PRO A 376 -3.59 -18.00 25.57
CA PRO A 376 -3.00 -18.99 26.48
C PRO A 376 -2.86 -20.40 25.88
N GLU A 377 -3.75 -20.79 24.97
CA GLU A 377 -3.78 -22.08 24.28
C GLU A 377 -2.59 -22.27 23.31
N ASP A 378 -2.02 -21.19 22.76
CA ASP A 378 -0.86 -21.29 21.87
C ASP A 378 0.41 -21.78 22.62
N ARG A 379 0.39 -21.75 23.97
CA ARG A 379 1.44 -22.32 24.83
C ARG A 379 1.51 -23.85 24.79
N ILE A 380 0.43 -24.52 24.36
CA ILE A 380 0.33 -25.98 24.39
C ILE A 380 1.38 -26.63 23.47
N HIS A 381 1.60 -26.04 22.29
CA HIS A 381 2.58 -26.51 21.32
C HIS A 381 3.29 -25.34 20.62
N GLN A 382 4.63 -25.38 20.59
CA GLN A 382 5.48 -24.38 19.94
C GLN A 382 5.06 -24.05 18.49
N HIS A 383 4.56 -25.03 17.74
CA HIS A 383 4.08 -24.78 16.36
C HIS A 383 2.84 -23.88 16.32
N LEU A 384 1.95 -23.93 17.31
CA LEU A 384 0.77 -23.04 17.36
C LEU A 384 1.20 -21.60 17.61
N TRP A 385 2.13 -21.38 18.54
CA TRP A 385 2.73 -20.06 18.77
C TRP A 385 3.45 -19.53 17.53
N ILE A 386 4.28 -20.36 16.85
CA ILE A 386 4.91 -19.99 15.57
C ILE A 386 3.85 -19.59 14.52
N GLN A 387 2.79 -20.39 14.37
CA GLN A 387 1.70 -20.09 13.45
C GLN A 387 0.89 -18.84 13.82
N LYS A 388 0.83 -18.48 15.11
CA LYS A 388 0.20 -17.24 15.60
C LYS A 388 1.10 -16.04 15.34
N GLU A 389 2.40 -16.18 15.59
CA GLU A 389 3.42 -15.17 15.35
C GLU A 389 3.57 -14.84 13.85
N CYS A 390 3.51 -15.84 12.97
CA CYS A 390 3.40 -15.63 11.51
C CYS A 390 2.18 -14.75 11.15
N ARG A 391 1.03 -14.95 11.80
CA ARG A 391 -0.19 -14.14 11.60
C ARG A 391 -0.01 -12.71 12.11
N VAL A 392 0.53 -12.53 13.32
CA VAL A 392 0.88 -11.21 13.89
C VAL A 392 1.80 -10.44 12.95
N ARG A 393 2.90 -11.05 12.52
CA ARG A 393 3.89 -10.44 11.60
C ARG A 393 3.29 -10.09 10.25
N THR A 394 2.51 -11.00 9.65
CA THR A 394 1.86 -10.76 8.36
C THR A 394 0.89 -9.58 8.43
N MET A 395 0.12 -9.45 9.52
CA MET A 395 -0.82 -8.34 9.68
C MET A 395 -0.14 -6.98 9.84
N ASN A 396 0.89 -6.91 10.70
CA ASN A 396 1.69 -5.71 10.90
C ASN A 396 2.38 -5.27 9.59
N ILE A 397 2.95 -6.22 8.84
CA ILE A 397 3.63 -5.98 7.56
C ILE A 397 2.64 -5.57 6.45
N ILE A 398 1.41 -6.11 6.42
CA ILE A 398 0.33 -5.63 5.54
C ILE A 398 -0.01 -4.16 5.82
N HIS A 399 -0.16 -3.77 7.09
CA HIS A 399 -0.42 -2.37 7.44
C HIS A 399 0.75 -1.46 7.04
N SER A 400 1.99 -1.92 7.25
CA SER A 400 3.19 -1.20 6.80
C SER A 400 3.23 -1.00 5.27
N LEU A 401 2.79 -1.97 4.48
CA LEU A 401 2.71 -1.85 3.01
C LEU A 401 1.64 -0.83 2.56
N ASP A 402 0.50 -0.78 3.24
CA ASP A 402 -0.56 0.20 2.98
C ASP A 402 -0.06 1.64 3.27
N CYS A 403 0.66 1.83 4.37
CA CYS A 403 1.36 3.08 4.67
C CYS A 403 2.51 3.36 3.68
N ALA A 404 3.19 2.34 3.15
CA ALA A 404 4.22 2.49 2.13
C ALA A 404 3.62 2.94 0.78
N PHE A 405 2.43 2.47 0.39
CA PHE A 405 1.75 2.97 -0.81
C PHE A 405 1.33 4.45 -0.68
N LEU A 406 1.00 4.91 0.53
CA LEU A 406 0.86 6.34 0.82
C LEU A 406 2.22 7.08 0.74
N PHE A 407 3.26 6.51 1.33
CA PHE A 407 4.61 7.11 1.35
C PHE A 407 5.22 7.27 -0.04
N PHE A 408 5.25 6.22 -0.85
CA PHE A 408 5.88 6.26 -2.17
C PHE A 408 4.95 6.81 -3.26
N HIS A 409 3.63 6.57 -3.16
CA HIS A 409 2.71 6.78 -4.29
C HIS A 409 1.45 7.60 -3.97
N ASN A 410 1.35 8.17 -2.77
CA ASN A 410 0.18 8.94 -2.29
C ASN A 410 -1.14 8.15 -2.38
N TYR A 411 -1.09 6.82 -2.37
CA TYR A 411 -2.31 6.03 -2.35
C TYR A 411 -2.92 6.07 -0.95
N PRO A 412 -4.20 6.43 -0.77
CA PRO A 412 -4.81 6.47 0.56
C PRO A 412 -4.76 5.11 1.27
N CYS A 413 -4.37 5.10 2.54
CA CYS A 413 -4.41 3.87 3.34
C CYS A 413 -5.84 3.33 3.43
N ARG A 414 -5.97 2.03 3.20
CA ARG A 414 -7.22 1.25 3.33
C ARG A 414 -7.48 0.82 4.76
N LEU A 415 -6.42 0.60 5.53
CA LEU A 415 -6.45 0.17 6.93
C LEU A 415 -6.26 1.39 7.83
N SER A 416 -7.20 1.57 8.76
CA SER A 416 -7.08 2.58 9.79
C SER A 416 -6.35 2.01 11.01
N LEU A 417 -5.48 2.80 11.65
CA LEU A 417 -4.96 2.42 12.97
C LEU A 417 -6.10 2.15 13.97
N ALA A 418 -7.27 2.79 13.79
CA ALA A 418 -8.44 2.61 14.63
C ALA A 418 -9.08 1.20 14.54
N GLU A 419 -8.75 0.37 13.55
CA GLU A 419 -9.16 -1.05 13.49
C GLU A 419 -8.03 -2.03 13.87
N MET A 420 -6.79 -1.55 14.01
CA MET A 420 -5.65 -2.39 14.37
C MET A 420 -5.72 -2.72 15.88
N GLU A 421 -5.81 -4.02 16.18
CA GLU A 421 -5.90 -4.58 17.54
C GLU A 421 -4.91 -5.73 17.76
N CYS A 422 -4.10 -6.06 16.74
CA CYS A 422 -3.10 -7.12 16.82
C CYS A 422 -1.89 -6.73 17.70
N ASP A 423 -1.24 -7.75 18.26
CA ASP A 423 0.01 -7.59 19.00
C ASP A 423 1.13 -7.02 18.11
N LEU A 424 2.17 -6.45 18.72
CA LEU A 424 3.45 -6.23 18.05
C LEU A 424 4.21 -7.56 17.88
N PRO A 425 5.01 -7.73 16.80
CA PRO A 425 5.85 -8.91 16.59
C PRO A 425 6.79 -9.21 17.76
N CYS A 426 7.18 -10.47 17.94
CA CYS A 426 8.32 -10.85 18.75
C CYS A 426 9.67 -10.52 18.06
N ASP A 427 10.77 -10.60 18.80
CA ASP A 427 12.11 -10.32 18.27
C ASP A 427 12.52 -11.24 17.11
N GLU A 428 13.34 -10.74 16.18
CA GLU A 428 13.75 -11.48 14.99
C GLU A 428 14.71 -12.65 15.29
N LEU A 429 15.53 -12.56 16.34
CA LEU A 429 16.35 -13.70 16.79
C LEU A 429 15.46 -14.84 17.31
N LEU A 430 14.35 -14.50 17.95
CA LEU A 430 13.39 -15.46 18.48
C LEU A 430 12.55 -16.09 17.37
N PHE A 431 12.03 -15.30 16.43
CA PHE A 431 11.25 -15.79 15.29
C PHE A 431 12.06 -16.53 14.23
N SER A 432 13.37 -16.27 14.10
CA SER A 432 14.23 -17.02 13.17
C SER A 432 14.75 -18.35 13.74
N ASN A 433 14.43 -18.66 15.01
CA ASN A 433 14.86 -19.87 15.70
C ASN A 433 13.95 -21.08 15.40
N ALA A 434 14.52 -22.28 15.28
CA ALA A 434 13.71 -23.50 15.14
C ALA A 434 12.96 -23.88 16.43
N ASN A 435 13.46 -23.46 17.60
CA ASN A 435 12.93 -23.81 18.91
C ASN A 435 12.82 -22.59 19.84
N PRO A 436 11.96 -21.59 19.53
CA PRO A 436 11.81 -20.38 20.35
C PRO A 436 11.49 -20.66 21.83
N PHE A 437 10.79 -21.76 22.16
CA PHE A 437 10.46 -22.08 23.57
C PHE A 437 11.68 -22.55 24.39
N ALA A 438 12.81 -22.83 23.75
CA ALA A 438 14.06 -23.22 24.43
C ALA A 438 14.97 -22.02 24.76
N GLU A 439 14.68 -20.83 24.23
CA GLU A 439 15.53 -19.65 24.42
C GLU A 439 15.33 -19.03 25.82
N PRO A 440 16.41 -18.73 26.57
CA PRO A 440 16.31 -18.10 27.91
C PRO A 440 15.63 -16.73 27.92
N SER A 441 15.55 -16.06 26.76
CA SER A 441 14.87 -14.78 26.55
C SER A 441 13.42 -14.92 26.07
N PHE A 442 12.89 -16.14 25.94
CA PHE A 442 11.53 -16.37 25.43
C PHE A 442 10.48 -15.68 26.30
N LYS A 443 9.79 -14.71 25.69
CA LYS A 443 8.54 -14.12 26.18
C LYS A 443 7.42 -14.61 25.29
N PHE A 444 6.39 -15.20 25.90
CA PHE A 444 5.25 -15.77 25.17
C PHE A 444 4.47 -14.70 24.40
N ASP A 445 4.27 -13.54 25.01
CA ASP A 445 3.69 -12.35 24.42
C ASP A 445 4.43 -11.12 24.96
N ARG A 446 4.29 -9.97 24.29
CA ARG A 446 4.92 -8.69 24.70
C ARG A 446 3.98 -7.76 25.46
N GLY A 447 2.74 -8.18 25.73
CA GLY A 447 1.68 -7.34 26.32
C GLY A 447 1.23 -6.13 25.50
N LEU A 448 1.86 -5.82 24.36
CA LEU A 448 1.76 -4.54 23.66
C LEU A 448 1.23 -4.72 22.23
N THR A 449 0.16 -4.00 21.88
CA THR A 449 -0.39 -3.94 20.51
C THR A 449 0.26 -2.83 19.68
N LEU A 450 0.17 -2.94 18.35
CA LEU A 450 0.65 -1.92 17.41
C LEU A 450 0.10 -0.52 17.73
N ARG A 451 -1.18 -0.45 18.13
CA ARG A 451 -1.84 0.79 18.53
C ARG A 451 -1.24 1.38 19.80
N GLN A 452 -1.08 0.58 20.85
CA GLN A 452 -0.49 1.05 22.12
C GLN A 452 0.96 1.50 21.94
N GLY A 453 1.72 0.83 21.06
CA GLY A 453 3.07 1.28 20.68
C GLY A 453 3.09 2.65 19.99
N PHE A 454 2.03 3.00 19.24
CA PHE A 454 1.86 4.33 18.65
C PHE A 454 1.37 5.36 19.66
N GLU A 455 0.39 5.00 20.50
CA GLU A 455 -0.15 5.87 21.56
C GLU A 455 0.95 6.29 22.56
N ALA A 456 1.88 5.39 22.90
CA ALA A 456 3.05 5.66 23.72
C ALA A 456 4.02 6.73 23.16
N LEU A 457 3.93 7.06 21.86
CA LEU A 457 4.69 8.17 21.27
C LEU A 457 4.06 9.55 21.56
N PHE A 458 2.85 9.60 22.11
CA PHE A 458 2.13 10.83 22.46
C PHE A 458 1.91 11.00 23.97
N GLU A 459 2.32 10.03 24.79
CA GLU A 459 2.37 10.17 26.24
C GLU A 459 3.44 11.21 26.63
N ASP A 460 3.12 12.10 27.58
CA ASP A 460 4.11 13.00 28.19
C ASP A 460 4.93 12.24 29.25
N ASP A 461 6.16 12.70 29.55
CA ASP A 461 7.02 12.09 30.59
C ASP A 461 6.56 12.47 32.01
N THR A 462 5.29 12.18 32.32
CA THR A 462 4.75 12.30 33.66
C THR A 462 5.44 11.27 34.56
N HIS A 463 6.48 11.72 35.25
CA HIS A 463 7.00 11.07 36.44
C HIS A 463 5.88 10.95 37.48
N ASP A 464 5.20 9.81 37.48
CA ASP A 464 4.18 9.47 38.47
C ASP A 464 4.74 9.68 39.88
N ALA A 465 4.04 10.47 40.70
CA ALA A 465 4.54 10.91 42.01
C ALA A 465 4.79 9.77 43.02
N ASN A 466 4.37 8.54 42.69
CA ASN A 466 4.63 7.32 43.45
C ASN A 466 5.86 6.53 42.99
N GLY A 467 6.65 7.04 42.03
CA GLY A 467 7.92 6.43 41.58
C GLY A 467 7.79 5.09 40.84
N LYS A 468 6.56 4.61 40.61
CA LYS A 468 6.29 3.44 39.77
C LYS A 468 6.34 3.89 38.31
N GLN A 469 7.25 3.33 37.53
CA GLN A 469 7.33 3.57 36.10
C GLN A 469 6.05 3.05 35.43
N GLY A 470 5.50 3.83 34.48
CA GLY A 470 4.35 3.41 33.67
C GLY A 470 4.60 2.08 32.98
N HIS A 471 3.54 1.27 32.80
CA HIS A 471 3.68 -0.15 32.43
C HIS A 471 4.21 -0.39 31.00
N ALA A 472 4.44 0.66 30.21
CA ALA A 472 5.14 0.58 28.92
C ALA A 472 6.64 0.20 29.04
N ARG A 473 7.28 0.38 30.20
CA ARG A 473 8.75 0.27 30.37
C ARG A 473 9.28 -1.18 30.54
N GLY A 474 8.51 -2.19 30.15
CA GLY A 474 8.81 -3.62 30.37
C GLY A 474 9.59 -4.32 29.24
N ASP A 475 9.54 -3.79 28.02
CA ASP A 475 10.29 -4.26 26.85
C ASP A 475 10.71 -3.08 25.98
N ALA A 476 11.91 -3.16 25.40
CA ALA A 476 12.34 -2.18 24.40
C ALA A 476 11.58 -2.39 23.08
N PHE A 477 11.41 -1.31 22.32
CA PHE A 477 10.98 -1.42 20.92
C PHE A 477 12.12 -2.01 20.09
N THR A 478 11.77 -2.92 19.19
CA THR A 478 12.68 -3.54 18.21
C THR A 478 12.83 -2.64 16.99
N VAL A 479 13.84 -2.92 16.16
CA VAL A 479 14.03 -2.21 14.87
C VAL A 479 12.79 -2.34 13.97
N LEU A 480 12.07 -3.48 14.02
CA LEU A 480 10.82 -3.69 13.29
C LEU A 480 9.69 -2.84 13.86
N ASP A 481 9.50 -2.78 15.19
CA ASP A 481 8.46 -1.93 15.78
C ASP A 481 8.65 -0.47 15.37
N MET A 482 9.88 0.04 15.46
CA MET A 482 10.18 1.43 15.11
C MET A 482 9.90 1.73 13.62
N PHE A 483 10.14 0.76 12.73
CA PHE A 483 9.78 0.85 11.31
C PHE A 483 8.26 0.93 11.10
N LEU A 484 7.48 0.08 11.80
CA LEU A 484 6.02 0.12 11.76
C LEU A 484 5.50 1.47 12.28
N LEU A 485 6.02 1.92 13.42
CA LEU A 485 5.58 3.16 14.08
C LEU A 485 5.86 4.42 13.24
N ILE A 486 6.98 4.49 12.51
CA ILE A 486 7.26 5.66 11.67
C ILE A 486 6.38 5.71 10.41
N HIS A 487 5.99 4.54 9.88
CA HIS A 487 4.99 4.46 8.81
C HIS A 487 3.62 4.99 9.25
N ILE A 488 3.20 4.65 10.48
CA ILE A 488 1.94 5.11 11.07
C ILE A 488 2.00 6.62 11.36
N LEU A 489 3.10 7.14 11.91
CA LEU A 489 3.31 8.58 12.10
C LEU A 489 3.23 9.35 10.77
N TYR A 490 3.89 8.86 9.72
CA TYR A 490 3.81 9.48 8.38
C TYR A 490 2.38 9.48 7.84
N ALA A 491 1.65 8.37 8.00
CA ALA A 491 0.26 8.26 7.55
C ALA A 491 -0.68 9.20 8.33
N PHE A 492 -0.51 9.31 9.65
CA PHE A 492 -1.25 10.22 10.53
C PHE A 492 -1.05 11.68 10.11
N ILE A 493 0.21 12.11 9.94
CA ILE A 493 0.55 13.46 9.47
C ILE A 493 -0.08 13.73 8.09
N SER A 494 0.10 12.80 7.15
CA SER A 494 -0.38 12.97 5.77
C SER A 494 -1.91 13.06 5.70
N ALA A 495 -2.63 12.22 6.44
CA ALA A 495 -4.09 12.26 6.51
C ALA A 495 -4.61 13.60 7.05
N HIS A 496 -4.00 14.11 8.12
CA HIS A 496 -4.34 15.42 8.69
C HIS A 496 -4.09 16.58 7.70
N LEU A 497 -2.99 16.55 6.95
CA LEU A 497 -2.69 17.57 5.92
C LEU A 497 -3.65 17.51 4.72
N VAL A 498 -4.10 16.32 4.32
CA VAL A 498 -5.18 16.17 3.31
C VAL A 498 -6.47 16.79 3.84
N LEU A 499 -6.89 16.46 5.07
CA LEU A 499 -8.12 17.00 5.68
C LEU A 499 -8.07 18.51 5.92
N ARG A 500 -6.89 19.11 6.07
CA ARG A 500 -6.69 20.58 6.13
C ARG A 500 -6.76 21.29 4.77
N THR A 501 -6.86 20.58 3.65
CA THR A 501 -6.90 21.19 2.32
C THR A 501 -8.30 21.78 2.03
N PRO A 502 -8.41 23.10 1.74
CA PRO A 502 -9.72 23.75 1.66
C PRO A 502 -10.50 23.35 0.41
N PHE A 503 -11.68 22.77 0.60
CA PHE A 503 -12.60 22.41 -0.47
C PHE A 503 -13.29 23.66 -1.07
N GLY A 504 -12.68 24.23 -2.11
CA GLY A 504 -13.26 25.35 -2.86
C GLY A 504 -12.35 25.83 -4.00
N PRO A 505 -12.83 26.75 -4.86
CA PRO A 505 -12.00 27.32 -5.91
C PRO A 505 -10.89 28.19 -5.29
N THR A 506 -9.66 27.66 -5.29
CA THR A 506 -8.46 28.40 -4.90
C THR A 506 -8.20 29.50 -5.93
N ASN A 507 -8.61 30.74 -5.63
CA ASN A 507 -8.17 31.91 -6.39
C ASN A 507 -6.63 31.92 -6.39
N PRO A 508 -5.97 31.87 -7.56
CA PRO A 508 -4.51 31.83 -7.60
C PRO A 508 -3.95 33.15 -7.02
N PRO A 509 -2.82 33.11 -6.29
CA PRO A 509 -2.24 34.29 -5.66
C PRO A 509 -1.97 35.36 -6.72
N ALA A 510 -2.62 36.52 -6.56
CA ALA A 510 -2.62 37.57 -7.56
C ALA A 510 -1.21 38.13 -7.74
N ARG A 511 -0.57 37.81 -8.88
CA ARG A 511 0.72 38.42 -9.28
C ARG A 511 0.57 39.94 -9.31
N THR A 512 1.19 40.61 -8.35
CA THR A 512 1.25 42.06 -8.21
C THR A 512 2.04 42.70 -9.36
N ARG A 513 1.36 42.92 -10.49
CA ARG A 513 1.90 43.72 -11.60
C ARG A 513 2.00 45.18 -11.18
N THR A 514 3.19 45.60 -10.76
CA THR A 514 3.55 47.01 -10.63
C THR A 514 3.38 47.72 -11.98
N SER A 515 2.49 48.72 -12.05
CA SER A 515 2.37 49.62 -13.20
C SER A 515 2.46 51.07 -12.74
N THR A 516 3.26 51.86 -13.46
CA THR A 516 3.72 53.19 -13.03
C THR A 516 2.99 54.33 -13.74
N LEU A 517 2.16 55.08 -12.98
CA LEU A 517 1.91 56.53 -13.12
C LEU A 517 1.32 57.03 -14.48
N PRO A 518 1.01 58.35 -14.67
CA PRO A 518 0.89 59.48 -13.72
C PRO A 518 -0.49 60.23 -13.78
N HIS A 519 -0.70 61.17 -12.84
CA HIS A 519 -1.55 62.40 -12.86
C HIS A 519 -2.96 62.40 -13.52
N ARG A 520 -3.98 63.05 -12.92
CA ARG A 520 -4.07 64.54 -12.81
C ARG A 520 -5.20 64.97 -11.85
N SER A 521 -5.05 66.15 -11.22
CA SER A 521 -6.09 66.86 -10.45
C SER A 521 -6.31 68.26 -11.07
N PRO A 522 -7.40 69.01 -10.78
CA PRO A 522 -7.42 69.83 -9.54
C PRO A 522 -8.82 70.16 -8.93
N SER A 523 -8.82 70.68 -7.68
CA SER A 523 -9.77 71.70 -7.12
C SER A 523 -11.29 71.43 -7.05
N LEU A 524 -12.10 72.02 -6.15
CA LEU A 524 -11.92 72.79 -4.89
C LEU A 524 -13.30 72.89 -4.19
N THR A 525 -13.43 72.62 -2.88
CA THR A 525 -14.29 73.38 -1.92
C THR A 525 -14.19 72.85 -0.48
N GLN A 526 -14.51 73.71 0.48
CA GLN A 526 -14.74 73.42 1.92
C GLN A 526 -16.27 73.66 2.17
N ALA A 527 -16.96 73.30 3.26
CA ALA A 527 -16.62 72.78 4.60
C ALA A 527 -17.87 71.98 5.13
N PRO A 528 -18.15 71.90 6.46
CA PRO A 528 -17.42 71.22 7.53
C PRO A 528 -18.12 69.93 8.01
N THR A 529 -17.53 69.25 8.99
CA THR A 529 -17.87 67.88 9.45
C THR A 529 -18.98 67.77 10.51
N SER A 530 -19.68 66.64 10.54
CA SER A 530 -20.32 66.11 11.76
C SER A 530 -20.43 64.57 11.73
N HIS A 531 -20.30 63.93 12.91
CA HIS A 531 -20.49 62.48 13.15
C HIS A 531 -19.49 61.52 12.45
N PRO A 532 -19.34 60.26 12.90
CA PRO A 532 -18.29 59.97 13.89
C PRO A 532 -17.27 58.91 13.42
N THR A 533 -16.19 58.76 14.19
CA THR A 533 -15.13 57.78 13.95
C THR A 533 -15.61 56.33 14.07
N SER A 534 -15.84 55.67 12.93
CA SER A 534 -15.71 54.23 12.80
C SER A 534 -14.23 53.88 12.65
N GLN A 535 -13.66 53.15 13.61
CA GLN A 535 -12.30 52.64 13.49
C GLN A 535 -12.27 51.48 12.49
N THR A 536 -11.75 51.71 11.28
CA THR A 536 -11.40 50.64 10.35
C THR A 536 -10.18 49.90 10.89
N SER A 537 -10.42 48.88 11.71
CA SER A 537 -9.41 47.89 12.08
C SER A 537 -8.87 47.23 10.81
N GLN A 538 -7.61 47.53 10.47
CA GLN A 538 -6.90 46.75 9.45
C GLN A 538 -6.82 45.29 9.93
N PRO A 539 -7.02 44.30 9.05
CA PRO A 539 -6.66 42.93 9.39
C PRO A 539 -5.15 42.87 9.58
N SER A 540 -4.72 42.61 10.81
CA SER A 540 -3.34 42.23 11.09
C SER A 540 -2.95 41.02 10.24
N PRO A 541 -1.68 40.90 9.78
CA PRO A 541 -1.22 39.66 9.18
C PRO A 541 -1.50 38.52 10.18
N SER A 542 -2.15 37.46 9.71
CA SER A 542 -2.48 36.31 10.55
C SER A 542 -1.19 35.71 11.10
N GLU A 543 -1.07 35.62 12.42
CA GLU A 543 -0.03 34.83 13.08
C GLU A 543 -0.05 33.39 12.52
N PRO A 544 1.10 32.72 12.39
CA PRO A 544 1.14 31.33 11.95
C PRO A 544 0.30 30.49 12.91
N THR A 545 -0.79 29.92 12.40
CA THR A 545 -1.71 29.11 13.20
C THR A 545 -1.02 27.83 13.64
N ASN A 546 -0.51 27.83 14.88
CA ASN A 546 0.08 26.68 15.54
C ASN A 546 -0.93 25.53 15.59
N ASP A 547 -0.85 24.64 14.61
CA ASP A 547 -1.69 23.47 14.50
C ASP A 547 -1.37 22.49 15.65
N PRO A 548 -2.31 22.25 16.58
CA PRO A 548 -2.03 21.46 17.78
C PRO A 548 -1.84 19.96 17.46
N VAL A 549 -2.34 19.48 16.32
CA VAL A 549 -2.15 18.09 15.87
C VAL A 549 -0.77 17.92 15.27
N ILE A 550 -0.32 18.87 14.44
CA ILE A 550 1.06 18.87 13.92
C ILE A 550 2.08 19.13 15.02
N ALA A 551 1.80 20.00 15.99
CA ALA A 551 2.68 20.21 17.15
C ALA A 551 2.88 18.91 17.95
N ARG A 552 1.80 18.15 18.20
CA ARG A 552 1.88 16.81 18.82
C ARG A 552 2.57 15.78 17.93
N ALA A 553 2.36 15.80 16.62
CA ALA A 553 3.07 14.91 15.71
C ALA A 553 4.59 15.18 15.69
N LEU A 554 5.01 16.44 15.81
CA LEU A 554 6.44 16.81 15.94
C LEU A 554 7.02 16.36 17.30
N GLN A 555 6.25 16.44 18.39
CA GLN A 555 6.64 15.88 19.69
C GLN A 555 6.80 14.35 19.62
N ALA A 556 5.86 13.65 18.97
CA ALA A 556 5.92 12.21 18.78
C ALA A 556 7.07 11.78 17.86
N LEU A 557 7.39 12.57 16.83
CA LEU A 557 8.60 12.38 16.01
C LEU A 557 9.89 12.57 16.81
N HIS A 558 9.94 13.49 17.78
CA HIS A 558 11.08 13.64 18.68
C HIS A 558 11.26 12.39 19.55
N ARG A 559 10.21 11.97 20.26
CA ARG A 559 10.19 10.74 21.08
C ARG A 559 10.59 9.51 20.27
N TRP A 560 10.04 9.36 19.07
CA TRP A 560 10.40 8.28 18.15
C TRP A 560 11.91 8.27 17.84
N ARG A 561 12.54 9.44 17.61
CA ARG A 561 13.99 9.52 17.32
C ARG A 561 14.84 9.15 18.53
N GLU A 562 14.43 9.55 19.74
CA GLU A 562 15.13 9.19 20.99
C GLU A 562 15.07 7.68 21.24
N ILE A 563 13.88 7.07 21.09
CA ILE A 563 13.67 5.62 21.17
C ILE A 563 14.46 4.89 20.07
N TRP A 564 14.50 5.42 18.84
CA TRP A 564 15.23 4.83 17.72
C TRP A 564 16.74 4.77 18.00
N ILE A 565 17.32 5.84 18.54
CA ILE A 565 18.74 5.87 18.95
C ILE A 565 19.00 4.83 20.05
N ALA A 566 18.13 4.74 21.07
CA ALA A 566 18.25 3.73 22.12
C ALA A 566 18.11 2.29 21.59
N THR A 567 17.22 2.07 20.63
CA THR A 567 17.01 0.80 19.93
C THR A 567 18.25 0.40 19.13
N CYS A 568 18.81 1.31 18.33
CA CYS A 568 20.05 1.07 17.59
C CYS A 568 21.22 0.72 18.52
N ASN A 569 21.39 1.47 19.61
CA ASN A 569 22.48 1.26 20.58
C ASN A 569 22.35 -0.03 21.41
N SER A 570 21.16 -0.64 21.47
CA SER A 570 20.89 -1.89 22.21
C SER A 570 20.70 -3.11 21.31
N THR A 571 20.54 -2.94 20.00
CA THR A 571 20.42 -4.03 19.04
C THR A 571 21.77 -4.72 18.84
N SER A 572 21.81 -6.05 18.98
CA SER A 572 23.04 -6.82 18.72
C SER A 572 23.43 -6.77 17.24
N SER A 573 24.73 -6.89 16.94
CA SER A 573 25.20 -6.93 15.54
C SER A 573 24.49 -8.00 14.70
N ASP A 574 24.24 -9.17 15.28
CA ASP A 574 23.55 -10.28 14.62
C ASP A 574 22.07 -9.96 14.31
N ALA A 575 21.34 -9.38 15.27
CA ALA A 575 19.98 -8.87 15.05
C ALA A 575 19.95 -7.73 14.01
N TRP A 576 20.94 -6.84 14.06
CA TRP A 576 21.10 -5.77 13.08
C TRP A 576 21.32 -6.34 11.67
N THR A 577 22.12 -7.40 11.47
CA THR A 577 22.23 -8.00 10.12
C THR A 577 20.87 -8.42 9.57
N ARG A 578 20.02 -9.06 10.39
CA ARG A 578 18.69 -9.55 10.01
C ARG A 578 17.59 -8.50 9.93
N ALA A 579 17.81 -7.27 10.40
CA ALA A 579 16.80 -6.20 10.36
C ALA A 579 16.47 -5.61 8.97
N GLY A 580 17.02 -6.15 7.88
CA GLY A 580 16.63 -5.81 6.50
C GLY A 580 16.48 -4.30 6.21
N PHE A 581 15.39 -3.94 5.51
CA PHE A 581 15.00 -2.55 5.25
C PHE A 581 14.49 -1.79 6.48
N PHE A 582 14.28 -2.43 7.64
CA PHE A 582 13.83 -1.75 8.86
C PHE A 582 14.89 -0.76 9.38
N LYS A 583 16.17 -0.96 9.01
CA LYS A 583 17.26 0.02 9.15
C LYS A 583 16.95 1.38 8.51
N SER A 584 16.18 1.40 7.42
CA SER A 584 15.82 2.63 6.71
C SER A 584 14.78 3.48 7.43
N SER A 585 14.29 3.10 8.62
CA SER A 585 13.30 3.85 9.40
C SER A 585 13.65 5.34 9.54
N TYR A 586 14.93 5.67 9.73
CA TYR A 586 15.37 7.06 9.82
C TYR A 586 15.14 7.88 8.53
N LYS A 587 15.14 7.25 7.35
CA LYS A 587 14.80 7.91 6.07
C LYS A 587 13.31 8.31 6.03
N PHE A 588 12.43 7.46 6.55
CA PHE A 588 11.00 7.79 6.73
C PHE A 588 10.82 8.91 7.76
N TRP A 589 11.58 8.88 8.85
CA TRP A 589 11.55 9.93 9.87
C TRP A 589 11.95 11.30 9.31
N LEU A 590 13.03 11.38 8.54
CA LEU A 590 13.47 12.63 7.89
C LEU A 590 12.35 13.23 7.00
N VAL A 591 11.64 12.39 6.24
CA VAL A 591 10.53 12.85 5.38
C VAL A 591 9.28 13.23 6.20
N ALA A 592 8.93 12.48 7.24
CA ALA A 592 7.82 12.82 8.14
C ALA A 592 8.09 14.15 8.88
N GLN A 593 9.30 14.32 9.41
CA GLN A 593 9.76 15.55 10.06
C GLN A 593 9.75 16.75 9.10
N LEU A 594 10.23 16.59 7.87
CA LEU A 594 10.19 17.64 6.84
C LEU A 594 8.75 18.07 6.51
N VAL A 595 7.87 17.10 6.24
CA VAL A 595 6.46 17.35 5.88
C VAL A 595 5.67 17.97 7.03
N ALA A 596 5.89 17.55 8.27
CA ALA A 596 5.26 18.15 9.44
C ALA A 596 5.82 19.56 9.74
N THR A 597 7.13 19.77 9.65
CA THR A 597 7.76 21.08 9.90
C THR A 597 7.31 22.11 8.86
N LYS A 598 7.29 21.75 7.58
CA LYS A 598 6.89 22.61 6.46
C LYS A 598 5.43 22.44 6.04
N HIS A 599 4.55 22.06 6.96
CA HIS A 599 3.14 21.77 6.65
C HIS A 599 2.38 22.90 5.93
N ASN A 600 2.75 24.17 6.17
CA ASN A 600 2.15 25.32 5.50
C ASN A 600 2.62 25.47 4.03
N GLU A 601 3.81 24.99 3.68
CA GLU A 601 4.26 24.87 2.27
C GLU A 601 3.55 23.69 1.58
N VAL A 602 3.15 22.66 2.33
CA VAL A 602 2.40 21.48 1.83
C VAL A 602 0.90 21.75 1.68
N GLN A 603 0.39 22.86 2.22
CA GLN A 603 -1.02 23.22 2.21
C GLN A 603 -1.56 23.34 0.77
N GLY A 604 -2.74 22.74 0.51
CA GLY A 604 -3.30 22.62 -0.84
C GLY A 604 -3.15 21.22 -1.45
N GLY A 605 -2.49 20.28 -0.77
CA GLY A 605 -2.49 18.86 -1.13
C GLY A 605 -1.57 18.46 -2.30
N TRP A 606 -0.88 19.41 -2.93
CA TRP A 606 0.00 19.20 -4.10
C TRP A 606 1.10 18.15 -3.90
N LEU A 607 1.59 17.95 -2.67
CA LEU A 607 2.58 16.89 -2.35
C LEU A 607 1.93 15.51 -2.19
N LEU A 608 0.61 15.47 -1.98
CA LEU A 608 -0.18 14.32 -1.54
C LEU A 608 -1.21 13.86 -2.62
N GLU A 609 -1.08 14.36 -3.86
CA GLU A 609 -1.87 13.91 -5.01
C GLU A 609 -1.60 12.42 -5.33
N PRO A 610 -2.62 11.54 -5.41
CA PRO A 610 -2.42 10.13 -5.74
C PRO A 610 -1.66 9.92 -7.06
N LYS A 611 -0.67 9.01 -7.04
CA LYS A 611 0.28 8.76 -8.14
C LYS A 611 1.04 10.01 -8.63
N CYS A 612 1.36 10.95 -7.74
CA CYS A 612 2.22 12.09 -8.08
C CYS A 612 3.61 11.62 -8.56
N GLU A 613 3.80 11.54 -9.89
CA GLU A 613 5.06 11.12 -10.52
C GLU A 613 6.23 12.07 -10.16
N GLU A 614 5.95 13.31 -9.76
CA GLU A 614 6.93 14.27 -9.27
C GLU A 614 7.21 14.20 -7.74
N LYS A 615 6.60 13.29 -6.95
CA LYS A 615 6.67 13.34 -5.47
C LYS A 615 8.10 13.47 -4.93
N LEU A 616 9.05 12.71 -5.49
CA LEU A 616 10.48 12.78 -5.13
C LEU A 616 11.08 14.17 -5.38
N ARG A 617 10.81 14.76 -6.55
CA ARG A 617 11.25 16.12 -6.93
C ARG A 617 10.61 17.18 -6.03
N ARG A 618 9.33 17.02 -5.72
CA ARG A 618 8.56 17.92 -4.83
C ARG A 618 9.09 17.87 -3.39
N LEU A 619 9.46 16.69 -2.88
CA LEU A 619 10.17 16.53 -1.61
C LEU A 619 11.57 17.17 -1.63
N GLN A 620 12.33 17.05 -2.72
CA GLN A 620 13.63 17.73 -2.85
C GLN A 620 13.49 19.25 -2.83
N THR A 621 12.50 19.82 -3.55
CA THR A 621 12.21 21.27 -3.49
C THR A 621 11.70 21.73 -2.12
N LEU A 622 11.01 20.86 -1.38
CA LEU A 622 10.60 21.14 0.00
C LEU A 622 11.80 21.17 0.96
N ALA A 623 12.83 20.35 0.71
CA ALA A 623 14.01 20.25 1.57
C ALA A 623 14.96 21.46 1.46
N GLY A 624 15.21 21.97 0.24
CA GLY A 624 16.12 23.09 -0.05
C GLY A 624 16.88 22.90 -1.37
#